data_AF-A0AAD7BFG1-F1
#
_entry.id   AF-A0AAD7BFG1-F1
#
_cell.length_a   1.000
_cell.length_b   1.000
_cell.length_c   1.000
_cell.angle_alpha   90.00
_cell.angle_beta   90.00
_cell.angle_gamma   90.00
#
_symmetry.space_group_name_H-M   'P 1'
#
loop_
_entity.id
_entity.type
_entity.pdbx_description
1 polymer ?
#
loop_
_entity_poly.entity_id
_entity_poly.type
_entity_poly.pdbx_seq_one_letter_code
_entity_poly.pdbx_strand_id
1 'polypeptide(L)'
;MDCQFSFGPNGAFFCKSDTIWAWSDNNLPEPLRLILEDPNHPQANQFPYDVAFPMEAGMFNMCWKTVKGEDYYEELFLGPKYSKLAEFMRTIAQSGEHTTRTVFGPNSSYFTISPSGFSWQHLPADLETSITSRLRKGFPTCVALGVHGSFVALFGDGTITFEVATHYPAVDALIRNSAENTRRRGIAFLSLSPHAGGLYYVAYGDGSASWSLPSDWIQDVTTVSRTLRPVSAAPRLPSAAPLGGFTAAGGVAGAGPSGSPTSGNTSSAMIHAVGKIWHAYQQNQQNSAGYGSGNSSPFAGGFNFDPSNVPTGFDPSSLANFASSLDPGTLASFAGALDPSSVINGITAIFGN
;
A
#
# COMPACT_ATOMS: atom_id res chain seq x y z
N MET A 1 -2.53 -18.19 -0.97
CA MET A 1 -3.55 -17.88 0.05
C MET A 1 -3.81 -16.39 -0.02
N ASP A 2 -5.07 -15.99 -0.24
CA ASP A 2 -5.47 -14.58 -0.18
C ASP A 2 -5.84 -14.24 1.27
N CYS A 3 -4.88 -13.66 1.98
CA CYS A 3 -5.04 -13.20 3.36
C CYS A 3 -4.18 -11.96 3.56
N GLN A 4 -4.70 -11.03 4.36
CA GLN A 4 -4.01 -9.84 4.83
C GLN A 4 -4.39 -9.54 6.28
N PHE A 5 -3.42 -9.09 7.05
CA PHE A 5 -3.62 -8.47 8.35
C PHE A 5 -2.66 -7.30 8.51
N SER A 6 -3.20 -6.13 8.77
CA SER A 6 -2.44 -4.88 8.93
C SER A 6 -2.78 -4.26 10.27
N PHE A 7 -1.74 -4.02 11.07
CA PHE A 7 -1.83 -3.24 12.29
C PHE A 7 -1.67 -1.76 11.94
N GLY A 8 -2.50 -0.90 12.52
CA GLY A 8 -2.40 0.54 12.35
C GLY A 8 -2.29 1.30 13.67
N PRO A 9 -1.98 2.61 13.59
CA PRO A 9 -1.84 3.45 14.77
C PRO A 9 -3.16 3.58 15.52
N ASN A 10 -3.09 3.99 16.78
CA ASN A 10 -4.26 4.22 17.64
C ASN A 10 -5.20 3.01 17.79
N GLY A 11 -4.68 1.79 17.65
CA GLY A 11 -5.49 0.59 17.72
C GLY A 11 -6.35 0.37 16.47
N ALA A 12 -5.92 0.89 15.32
CA ALA A 12 -6.51 0.54 14.04
C ALA A 12 -6.08 -0.87 13.61
N PHE A 13 -6.96 -1.60 12.93
CA PHE A 13 -6.58 -2.81 12.20
C PHE A 13 -7.40 -2.96 10.92
N PHE A 14 -6.85 -3.75 10.00
CA PHE A 14 -7.56 -4.27 8.84
C PHE A 14 -7.22 -5.74 8.68
N CYS A 15 -8.24 -6.58 8.50
CA CYS A 15 -8.08 -8.02 8.26
C CYS A 15 -8.94 -8.45 7.07
N LYS A 16 -8.36 -9.23 6.16
CA LYS A 16 -9.03 -9.77 4.98
C LYS A 16 -8.67 -11.23 4.77
N SER A 17 -9.65 -12.00 4.34
CA SER A 17 -9.48 -13.36 3.83
C SER A 17 -10.57 -13.63 2.77
N ASP A 18 -10.13 -13.90 1.54
CA ASP A 18 -11.01 -14.07 0.37
C ASP A 18 -11.90 -12.81 0.16
N THR A 19 -13.22 -12.98 0.08
CA THR A 19 -14.20 -11.88 -0.08
C THR A 19 -14.72 -11.32 1.24
N ILE A 20 -14.13 -11.69 2.38
CA ILE A 20 -14.56 -11.25 3.71
C ILE A 20 -13.44 -10.43 4.32
N TRP A 21 -13.79 -9.23 4.80
CA TRP A 21 -12.87 -8.33 5.48
C TRP A 21 -13.55 -7.63 6.65
N ALA A 22 -12.74 -7.18 7.60
CA ALA A 22 -13.16 -6.43 8.77
C ALA A 22 -12.07 -5.42 9.16
N TRP A 23 -12.47 -4.39 9.89
CA TRP A 23 -11.58 -3.31 10.36
C TRP A 23 -12.06 -2.79 11.71
N SER A 24 -11.25 -1.97 12.35
CA SER A 24 -11.62 -1.29 13.60
C SER A 24 -12.57 -0.11 13.34
N ASP A 25 -13.77 -0.10 13.91
CA ASP A 25 -14.79 0.93 13.65
C ASP A 25 -14.35 2.38 13.94
N ASN A 26 -13.59 2.61 15.01
CA ASN A 26 -13.38 3.98 15.54
C ASN A 26 -11.97 4.55 15.32
N ASN A 27 -11.05 3.79 14.74
CA ASN A 27 -9.63 4.15 14.70
C ASN A 27 -9.07 4.30 13.28
N LEU A 28 -9.89 4.10 12.24
CA LEU A 28 -9.44 4.31 10.86
C LEU A 28 -9.30 5.80 10.53
N PRO A 29 -8.35 6.17 9.66
CA PRO A 29 -8.36 7.48 9.01
C PRO A 29 -9.71 7.75 8.34
N GLU A 30 -10.28 8.93 8.57
CA GLU A 30 -11.62 9.30 8.06
C GLU A 30 -11.79 9.07 6.54
N PRO A 31 -10.82 9.43 5.67
CA PRO A 31 -10.96 9.15 4.23
C PRO A 31 -11.07 7.65 3.92
N LEU A 32 -10.30 6.80 4.62
CA LEU A 32 -10.36 5.35 4.46
C LEU A 32 -11.72 4.82 4.94
N ARG A 33 -12.22 5.31 6.07
CA ARG A 33 -13.54 4.94 6.60
C ARG A 33 -14.65 5.25 5.59
N LEU A 34 -14.64 6.45 5.00
CA LEU A 34 -15.61 6.83 3.96
C LEU A 34 -15.53 5.92 2.72
N ILE A 35 -14.32 5.56 2.27
CA ILE A 35 -14.13 4.63 1.15
C ILE A 35 -14.72 3.24 1.47
N LEU A 36 -14.58 2.76 2.70
CA LEU A 36 -15.03 1.44 3.11
C LEU A 36 -16.53 1.36 3.47
N GLU A 37 -17.10 2.43 4.01
CA GLU A 37 -18.46 2.42 4.60
C GLU A 37 -19.51 3.14 3.74
N ASP A 38 -19.17 4.24 3.06
CA ASP A 38 -20.16 5.04 2.34
C ASP A 38 -20.34 4.51 0.90
N PRO A 39 -21.46 3.85 0.58
CA PRO A 39 -21.71 3.35 -0.77
C PRO A 39 -21.87 4.46 -1.81
N ASN A 40 -22.12 5.70 -1.38
CA ASN A 40 -22.24 6.86 -2.26
C ASN A 40 -20.89 7.56 -2.49
N HIS A 41 -19.83 7.16 -1.79
CA HIS A 41 -18.51 7.73 -2.00
C HIS A 41 -18.09 7.50 -3.46
N PRO A 42 -17.54 8.51 -4.17
CA PRO A 42 -17.13 8.35 -5.57
C PRO A 42 -16.16 7.21 -5.82
N GLN A 43 -15.39 6.85 -4.78
CA GLN A 43 -14.41 5.77 -4.77
C GLN A 43 -14.82 4.63 -3.81
N ALA A 44 -16.12 4.46 -3.52
CA ALA A 44 -16.62 3.43 -2.62
C ALA A 44 -16.04 2.06 -2.98
N ASN A 45 -15.56 1.34 -1.96
CA ASN A 45 -14.86 0.09 -2.11
C ASN A 45 -15.81 -1.07 -2.44
N GLN A 46 -15.51 -1.81 -3.50
CA GLN A 46 -16.10 -3.11 -3.80
C GLN A 46 -15.22 -4.25 -3.29
N PHE A 47 -13.91 -4.14 -3.48
CA PHE A 47 -12.98 -5.20 -3.09
C PHE A 47 -11.60 -4.60 -2.74
N PRO A 48 -11.16 -4.71 -1.47
CA PRO A 48 -9.85 -4.25 -1.07
C PRO A 48 -8.79 -5.29 -1.48
N TYR A 49 -7.81 -4.89 -2.28
CA TYR A 49 -6.66 -5.74 -2.62
C TYR A 49 -5.59 -5.71 -1.54
N ASP A 50 -5.25 -4.50 -1.07
CA ASP A 50 -4.23 -4.22 -0.05
C ASP A 50 -4.70 -3.03 0.81
N VAL A 51 -4.61 -3.13 2.13
CA VAL A 51 -4.77 -2.00 3.07
C VAL A 51 -3.65 -2.06 4.09
N ALA A 52 -2.81 -1.03 4.16
CA ALA A 52 -1.68 -0.98 5.07
C ALA A 52 -1.58 0.39 5.74
N PHE A 53 -1.09 0.42 6.97
CA PHE A 53 -1.04 1.63 7.79
C PHE A 53 0.42 2.02 8.07
N PRO A 54 0.88 3.18 7.59
CA PRO A 54 2.11 3.79 8.06
C PRO A 54 2.08 4.05 9.58
N MET A 55 3.26 4.32 10.15
CA MET A 55 3.37 4.63 11.59
C MET A 55 2.71 5.96 11.96
N GLU A 56 2.56 6.86 10.99
CA GLU A 56 1.92 8.15 11.14
C GLU A 56 0.39 8.04 11.24
N ALA A 57 -0.19 8.70 12.25
CA ALA A 57 -1.64 8.76 12.43
C ALA A 57 -2.32 9.46 11.23
N GLY A 58 -3.48 8.94 10.82
CA GLY A 58 -4.27 9.51 9.73
C GLY A 58 -3.79 9.15 8.33
N MET A 59 -2.67 8.42 8.19
CA MET A 59 -2.16 7.96 6.90
C MET A 59 -2.53 6.50 6.65
N PHE A 60 -2.69 6.14 5.38
CA PHE A 60 -2.89 4.78 4.92
C PHE A 60 -2.36 4.60 3.50
N ASN A 61 -2.11 3.35 3.11
CA ASN A 61 -1.91 2.91 1.73
C ASN A 61 -3.03 1.93 1.41
N MET A 62 -3.66 2.08 0.25
CA MET A 62 -4.72 1.17 -0.18
C MET A 62 -4.68 0.93 -1.69
N CYS A 63 -4.95 -0.31 -2.07
CA CYS A 63 -5.26 -0.72 -3.44
C CYS A 63 -6.62 -1.40 -3.42
N TRP A 64 -7.53 -0.99 -4.29
CA TRP A 64 -8.88 -1.54 -4.27
C TRP A 64 -9.58 -1.44 -5.62
N LYS A 65 -10.64 -2.23 -5.76
CA LYS A 65 -11.63 -2.09 -6.82
C LYS A 65 -12.81 -1.30 -6.29
N THR A 66 -13.27 -0.30 -7.04
CA THR A 66 -14.46 0.48 -6.67
C THR A 66 -15.75 -0.26 -7.03
N VAL A 67 -16.88 0.21 -6.51
CA VAL A 67 -18.23 -0.27 -6.90
C VAL A 67 -18.53 -0.12 -8.39
N LYS A 68 -17.78 0.73 -9.11
CA LYS A 68 -17.87 0.90 -10.57
C LYS A 68 -17.00 -0.09 -11.35
N GLY A 69 -16.23 -0.93 -10.65
CA GLY A 69 -15.30 -1.89 -11.24
C GLY A 69 -13.96 -1.29 -11.66
N GLU A 70 -13.66 -0.06 -11.25
CA GLU A 70 -12.40 0.62 -11.55
C GLU A 70 -11.37 0.30 -10.48
N ASP A 71 -10.12 0.03 -10.89
CA ASP A 71 -9.02 -0.16 -9.95
C ASP A 71 -8.44 1.20 -9.52
N TYR A 72 -8.30 1.37 -8.21
CA TYR A 72 -7.80 2.59 -7.57
C TYR A 72 -6.62 2.26 -6.65
N TYR A 73 -5.73 3.23 -6.54
CA TYR A 73 -4.52 3.18 -5.72
C TYR A 73 -4.40 4.51 -4.99
N GLU A 74 -4.11 4.44 -3.70
CA GLU A 74 -3.89 5.63 -2.91
C GLU A 74 -2.43 6.06 -2.98
N GLU A 75 -2.20 7.22 -3.61
CA GLU A 75 -0.86 7.83 -3.72
C GLU A 75 -0.74 9.11 -2.89
N LEU A 76 -1.85 9.82 -2.70
CA LEU A 76 -1.85 11.20 -2.19
C LEU A 76 -1.76 11.24 -0.67
N PHE A 77 -2.24 10.21 0.02
CA PHE A 77 -2.05 10.08 1.47
C PHE A 77 -0.67 9.55 1.86
N LEU A 78 0.18 9.17 0.89
CA LEU A 78 1.58 8.85 1.16
C LEU A 78 2.39 10.15 1.20
N GLY A 79 2.83 10.53 2.39
CA GLY A 79 3.67 11.70 2.62
C GLY A 79 5.05 11.56 1.97
N PRO A 80 5.87 12.63 1.97
CA PRO A 80 7.15 12.68 1.27
C PRO A 80 8.17 11.61 1.70
N LYS A 81 7.99 11.05 2.91
CA LYS A 81 8.82 9.95 3.44
C LYS A 81 8.68 8.64 2.63
N TYR A 82 7.56 8.47 1.93
CA TYR A 82 7.22 7.28 1.17
C TYR A 82 7.17 7.54 -0.34
N SER A 83 7.93 8.53 -0.84
CA SER A 83 7.96 8.89 -2.26
C SER A 83 8.34 7.71 -3.17
N LYS A 84 9.31 6.88 -2.74
CA LYS A 84 9.71 5.65 -3.45
C LYS A 84 8.59 4.62 -3.50
N LEU A 85 7.74 4.53 -2.46
CA LEU A 85 6.56 3.68 -2.47
C LEU A 85 5.51 4.24 -3.43
N ALA A 86 5.20 5.54 -3.32
CA ALA A 86 4.24 6.21 -4.19
C ALA A 86 4.59 6.06 -5.69
N GLU A 87 5.87 6.21 -6.04
CA GLU A 87 6.36 5.97 -7.40
C GLU A 87 6.16 4.51 -7.83
N PHE A 88 6.51 3.54 -6.97
CA PHE A 88 6.29 2.13 -7.24
C PHE A 88 4.79 1.84 -7.48
N MET A 89 3.90 2.33 -6.61
CA MET A 89 2.45 2.17 -6.75
C MET A 89 1.95 2.74 -8.09
N ARG A 90 2.48 3.88 -8.53
CA ARG A 90 2.14 4.47 -9.83
C ARG A 90 2.56 3.58 -11.00
N THR A 91 3.75 2.98 -10.93
CA THR A 91 4.22 2.02 -11.95
C THR A 91 3.33 0.78 -12.01
N ILE A 92 2.91 0.26 -10.85
CA ILE A 92 1.99 -0.88 -10.74
C ILE A 92 0.62 -0.55 -11.32
N ALA A 93 0.09 0.64 -11.03
CA ALA A 93 -1.17 1.10 -11.61
C ALA A 93 -1.10 1.20 -13.14
N GLN A 94 0.04 1.63 -13.70
CA GLN A 94 0.26 1.72 -15.15
C GLN A 94 0.38 0.35 -15.84
N SER A 95 0.87 -0.69 -15.13
CA SER A 95 0.96 -2.04 -15.67
C SER A 95 -0.36 -2.80 -15.66
N GLY A 96 -1.40 -2.25 -15.00
CA GLY A 96 -2.68 -2.92 -14.81
C GLY A 96 -2.58 -4.08 -13.81
N GLU A 97 -1.59 -4.08 -12.93
CA GLU A 97 -1.50 -5.03 -11.84
C GLU A 97 -2.20 -4.47 -10.59
N HIS A 98 -3.04 -5.28 -9.95
CA HIS A 98 -3.92 -4.78 -8.88
C HIS A 98 -3.57 -5.31 -7.49
N THR A 99 -2.70 -6.33 -7.43
CA THR A 99 -2.36 -6.98 -6.17
C THR A 99 -1.00 -6.53 -5.71
N THR A 100 -0.99 -5.71 -4.68
CA THR A 100 0.21 -5.45 -3.87
C THR A 100 0.02 -6.06 -2.48
N ARG A 101 1.12 -6.22 -1.76
CA ARG A 101 1.10 -6.52 -0.33
C ARG A 101 2.10 -5.61 0.35
N THR A 102 1.59 -4.62 1.04
CA THR A 102 2.42 -3.62 1.71
C THR A 102 2.44 -3.86 3.21
N VAL A 103 3.62 -3.75 3.81
CA VAL A 103 3.81 -3.73 5.25
C VAL A 103 4.62 -2.50 5.62
N PHE A 104 4.20 -1.81 6.67
CA PHE A 104 4.94 -0.71 7.26
C PHE A 104 5.53 -1.13 8.61
N GLY A 105 6.65 -0.53 8.96
CA GLY A 105 7.31 -0.71 10.24
C GLY A 105 7.85 0.60 10.81
N PRO A 106 8.53 0.54 11.96
CA PRO A 106 9.16 1.69 12.58
C PRO A 106 10.16 2.40 11.64
N ASN A 107 10.51 3.65 11.95
CA ASN A 107 11.51 4.44 11.20
C ASN A 107 11.16 4.70 9.73
N SER A 108 9.85 4.82 9.42
CA SER A 108 9.35 4.94 8.04
C SER A 108 9.79 3.77 7.15
N SER A 109 9.99 2.60 7.76
CA SER A 109 10.34 1.39 7.01
C SER A 109 9.11 0.83 6.33
N TYR A 110 9.30 0.29 5.14
CA TYR A 110 8.26 -0.44 4.45
C TYR A 110 8.85 -1.52 3.55
N PHE A 111 8.04 -2.54 3.28
CA PHE A 111 8.25 -3.51 2.22
C PHE A 111 6.94 -3.66 1.46
N THR A 112 6.99 -3.61 0.14
CA THR A 112 5.86 -3.92 -0.72
C THR A 112 6.28 -4.88 -1.83
N ILE A 113 5.38 -5.79 -2.20
CA ILE A 113 5.56 -6.75 -3.28
C ILE A 113 4.32 -6.78 -4.17
N SER A 114 4.55 -6.89 -5.48
CA SER A 114 3.57 -7.13 -6.53
C SER A 114 4.05 -8.29 -7.43
N PRO A 115 3.23 -8.79 -8.36
CA PRO A 115 3.67 -9.74 -9.38
C PRO A 115 4.83 -9.22 -10.26
N SER A 116 4.86 -7.92 -10.57
CA SER A 116 5.91 -7.29 -11.39
C SER A 116 7.18 -6.91 -10.63
N GLY A 117 7.15 -6.83 -9.30
CA GLY A 117 8.34 -6.40 -8.56
C GLY A 117 8.12 -6.16 -7.08
N PHE A 118 9.09 -5.49 -6.47
CA PHE A 118 9.10 -5.20 -5.04
C PHE A 118 9.82 -3.88 -4.79
N SER A 119 9.42 -3.19 -3.73
CA SER A 119 10.02 -1.92 -3.29
C SER A 119 10.13 -1.92 -1.78
N TRP A 120 11.23 -1.40 -1.25
CA TRP A 120 11.46 -1.28 0.18
C TRP A 120 12.30 -0.07 0.53
N GLN A 121 12.23 0.34 1.79
CA GLN A 121 12.99 1.44 2.36
C GLN A 121 13.22 1.20 3.86
N HIS A 122 14.39 1.59 4.36
CA HIS A 122 14.76 1.59 5.78
C HIS A 122 14.48 0.26 6.53
N LEU A 123 14.64 -0.88 5.87
CA LEU A 123 14.48 -2.17 6.53
C LEU A 123 15.56 -2.39 7.60
N PRO A 124 15.32 -3.24 8.62
CA PRO A 124 16.39 -3.74 9.48
C PRO A 124 17.56 -4.29 8.64
N ALA A 125 18.80 -3.93 8.99
CA ALA A 125 19.98 -4.24 8.17
C ALA A 125 20.14 -5.74 7.87
N ASP A 126 19.84 -6.59 8.86
CA ASP A 126 19.90 -8.05 8.70
C ASP A 126 18.83 -8.56 7.73
N LEU A 127 17.62 -7.97 7.77
CA LEU A 127 16.55 -8.28 6.82
C LEU A 127 16.94 -7.85 5.40
N GLU A 128 17.43 -6.63 5.24
CA GLU A 128 17.84 -6.12 3.92
C GLU A 128 18.97 -6.95 3.30
N THR A 129 19.95 -7.33 4.12
CA THR A 129 21.04 -8.24 3.71
C THR A 129 20.49 -9.61 3.31
N SER A 130 19.54 -10.15 4.07
CA SER A 130 18.90 -11.43 3.77
C SER A 130 18.12 -11.39 2.45
N ILE A 131 17.32 -10.35 2.23
CA ILE A 131 16.57 -10.16 0.98
C ILE A 131 17.54 -10.05 -0.19
N THR A 132 18.51 -9.13 -0.12
CA THR A 132 19.45 -8.82 -1.20
C THR A 132 20.30 -10.04 -1.59
N SER A 133 20.81 -10.79 -0.61
CA SER A 133 21.60 -12.01 -0.86
C SER A 133 20.79 -13.15 -1.47
N ARG A 134 19.45 -13.13 -1.31
CA ARG A 134 18.54 -14.19 -1.77
C ARG A 134 17.78 -13.85 -3.04
N LEU A 135 17.81 -12.61 -3.55
CA LEU A 135 17.08 -12.20 -4.75
C LEU A 135 17.31 -13.13 -5.96
N ARG A 136 18.47 -13.79 -6.07
CA ARG A 136 18.76 -14.76 -7.14
C ARG A 136 18.16 -16.16 -6.93
N LYS A 137 17.80 -16.51 -5.69
CA LYS A 137 17.27 -17.84 -5.31
C LYS A 137 15.76 -17.83 -5.20
N GLY A 138 15.18 -16.70 -4.81
CA GLY A 138 13.74 -16.55 -4.68
C GLY A 138 13.39 -15.25 -3.97
N PHE A 139 12.16 -14.78 -4.20
CA PHE A 139 11.65 -13.57 -3.58
C PHE A 139 10.95 -13.88 -2.26
N PRO A 140 10.94 -12.94 -1.30
CA PRO A 140 10.09 -13.02 -0.13
C PRO A 140 8.62 -13.09 -0.55
N THR A 141 7.84 -14.02 0.01
CA THR A 141 6.39 -14.13 -0.20
C THR A 141 5.60 -13.37 0.87
N CYS A 142 6.22 -13.12 2.02
CA CYS A 142 5.66 -12.36 3.12
C CYS A 142 6.79 -11.74 3.94
N VAL A 143 6.64 -10.46 4.28
CA VAL A 143 7.50 -9.75 5.24
C VAL A 143 6.60 -9.18 6.32
N ALA A 144 7.03 -9.29 7.57
CA ALA A 144 6.38 -8.70 8.73
C ALA A 144 7.41 -7.84 9.48
N LEU A 145 7.02 -6.60 9.81
CA LEU A 145 7.87 -5.65 10.52
C LEU A 145 7.26 -5.35 11.88
N GLY A 146 8.04 -5.54 12.94
CA GLY A 146 7.62 -5.32 14.33
C GLY A 146 8.40 -4.18 14.99
N VAL A 147 8.19 -4.03 16.30
CA VAL A 147 8.89 -3.04 17.12
C VAL A 147 10.39 -3.33 17.20
N HIS A 148 11.19 -2.28 17.44
CA HIS A 148 12.64 -2.39 17.73
C HIS A 148 13.45 -3.21 16.71
N GLY A 149 13.11 -3.10 15.43
CA GLY A 149 13.81 -3.83 14.37
C GLY A 149 13.47 -5.31 14.29
N SER A 150 12.45 -5.77 15.02
CA SER A 150 11.96 -7.15 14.89
C SER A 150 11.38 -7.39 13.50
N PHE A 151 11.64 -8.54 12.92
CA PHE A 151 11.11 -8.87 11.60
C PHE A 151 10.95 -10.37 11.37
N VAL A 152 10.11 -10.71 10.38
CA VAL A 152 10.03 -12.04 9.78
C VAL A 152 9.98 -11.89 8.27
N ALA A 153 10.72 -12.72 7.55
CA ALA A 153 10.62 -12.87 6.10
C ALA A 153 10.44 -14.35 5.74
N LEU A 154 9.34 -14.65 5.05
CA LEU A 154 9.05 -15.95 4.46
C LEU A 154 9.46 -15.92 3.00
N PHE A 155 10.19 -16.94 2.54
CA PHE A 155 10.61 -17.07 1.15
C PHE A 155 9.82 -18.17 0.43
N GLY A 156 9.74 -18.08 -0.90
CA GLY A 156 9.02 -19.08 -1.71
C GLY A 156 9.60 -20.50 -1.64
N ASP A 157 10.87 -20.65 -1.22
CA ASP A 157 11.53 -21.94 -1.00
C ASP A 157 11.20 -22.56 0.39
N GLY A 158 10.38 -21.89 1.20
CA GLY A 158 10.03 -22.30 2.56
C GLY A 158 11.04 -21.86 3.61
N THR A 159 12.13 -21.18 3.24
CA THR A 159 13.04 -20.60 4.23
C THR A 159 12.35 -19.46 4.99
N ILE A 160 12.68 -19.34 6.26
CA ILE A 160 12.25 -18.25 7.13
C ILE A 160 13.51 -17.57 7.70
N THR A 161 13.64 -16.26 7.51
CA THR A 161 14.63 -15.42 8.21
C THR A 161 13.88 -14.54 9.19
N PHE A 162 14.30 -14.48 10.45
CA PHE A 162 13.58 -13.73 11.47
C PHE A 162 14.49 -13.28 12.62
N GLU A 163 14.10 -12.16 13.23
CA GLU A 163 14.64 -11.65 14.49
C GLU A 163 13.45 -11.15 15.31
N VAL A 164 12.96 -11.96 16.26
CA VAL A 164 11.74 -11.64 17.02
C VAL A 164 11.79 -12.08 18.49
N ALA A 165 12.87 -12.73 18.93
CA ALA A 165 12.94 -13.42 20.22
C ALA A 165 12.67 -12.47 21.40
N THR A 166 13.18 -11.24 21.31
CA THR A 166 13.08 -10.24 22.39
C THR A 166 11.67 -9.66 22.55
N HIS A 167 10.97 -9.40 21.45
CA HIS A 167 9.72 -8.62 21.48
C HIS A 167 8.46 -9.43 21.10
N TYR A 168 8.63 -10.60 20.49
CA TYR A 168 7.54 -11.52 20.14
C TYR A 168 7.93 -12.97 20.45
N PRO A 169 8.16 -13.31 21.74
CA PRO A 169 8.61 -14.64 22.14
C PRO A 169 7.64 -15.76 21.73
N ALA A 170 6.34 -15.49 21.70
CA ALA A 170 5.34 -16.43 21.19
C ALA A 170 5.55 -16.74 19.70
N VAL A 171 5.92 -15.74 18.89
CA VAL A 171 6.21 -15.94 17.45
C VAL A 171 7.51 -16.70 17.26
N ASP A 172 8.55 -16.41 18.04
CA ASP A 172 9.80 -17.19 18.03
C ASP A 172 9.52 -18.67 18.33
N ALA A 173 8.73 -18.96 19.37
CA ALA A 173 8.33 -20.32 19.73
C ALA A 173 7.53 -21.00 18.61
N LEU A 174 6.61 -20.28 17.93
CA LEU A 174 5.85 -20.81 16.79
C LEU A 174 6.77 -21.15 15.61
N ILE A 175 7.71 -20.26 15.25
CA ILE A 175 8.62 -20.50 14.12
C ILE A 175 9.57 -21.67 14.42
N ARG A 176 10.07 -21.79 15.65
CA ARG A 176 10.99 -22.87 16.06
C ARG A 176 10.30 -24.22 16.27
N ASN A 177 8.98 -24.26 16.46
CA ASN A 177 8.23 -25.49 16.61
C ASN A 177 8.02 -26.20 15.27
N SER A 178 9.02 -26.93 14.80
CA SER A 178 9.02 -27.63 13.51
C SER A 178 7.91 -28.69 13.39
N ALA A 179 7.53 -29.35 14.49
CA ALA A 179 6.46 -30.35 14.51
C ALA A 179 5.10 -29.70 14.22
N GLU A 180 4.79 -28.59 14.89
CA GLU A 180 3.55 -27.84 14.68
C GLU A 180 3.51 -27.21 13.28
N ASN A 181 4.61 -26.63 12.83
CA ASN A 181 4.71 -26.08 11.48
C ASN A 181 4.49 -27.16 10.43
N THR A 182 5.03 -28.36 10.60
CA THR A 182 4.78 -29.48 9.67
C THR A 182 3.31 -29.89 9.69
N ARG A 183 2.71 -30.02 10.87
CA ARG A 183 1.30 -30.37 11.05
C ARG A 183 0.36 -29.37 10.35
N ARG A 184 0.67 -28.08 10.44
CA ARG A 184 -0.13 -27.00 9.85
C ARG A 184 0.29 -26.60 8.42
N ARG A 185 1.15 -27.40 7.76
CA ARG A 185 1.67 -27.13 6.41
C ARG A 185 2.44 -25.81 6.26
N GLY A 186 3.16 -25.43 7.31
CA GLY A 186 4.00 -24.24 7.39
C GLY A 186 3.21 -22.96 7.68
N ILE A 187 3.97 -21.88 7.87
CA ILE A 187 3.41 -20.53 8.00
C ILE A 187 3.21 -19.98 6.58
N ALA A 188 1.98 -19.59 6.25
CA ALA A 188 1.63 -19.05 4.93
C ALA A 188 1.64 -17.51 4.93
N PHE A 189 1.30 -16.90 6.05
CA PHE A 189 1.29 -15.45 6.24
C PHE A 189 1.53 -15.12 7.72
N LEU A 190 2.23 -14.01 7.97
CA LEU A 190 2.51 -13.52 9.31
C LEU A 190 2.49 -11.99 9.30
N SER A 191 1.91 -11.40 10.34
CA SER A 191 1.92 -9.96 10.58
C SER A 191 2.33 -9.69 12.03
N LEU A 192 3.21 -8.72 12.24
CA LEU A 192 3.66 -8.25 13.54
C LEU A 192 3.12 -6.84 13.73
N SER A 193 2.70 -6.48 14.94
CA SER A 193 2.33 -5.08 15.22
C SER A 193 3.57 -4.21 15.35
N PRO A 194 3.78 -3.19 14.51
CA PRO A 194 4.91 -2.28 14.65
C PRO A 194 4.68 -1.25 15.78
N HIS A 195 3.51 -1.27 16.42
CA HIS A 195 3.12 -0.35 17.49
C HIS A 195 3.30 -0.92 18.89
N ALA A 196 3.16 -2.24 19.06
CA ALA A 196 3.29 -2.91 20.35
C ALA A 196 3.88 -4.32 20.20
N GLY A 197 4.89 -4.63 21.01
CA GLY A 197 5.46 -5.97 21.10
C GLY A 197 4.42 -7.00 21.59
N GLY A 198 4.57 -8.25 21.17
CA GLY A 198 3.69 -9.36 21.56
C GLY A 198 2.35 -9.45 20.81
N LEU A 199 1.96 -8.43 20.03
CA LEU A 199 0.79 -8.50 19.17
C LEU A 199 1.14 -9.02 17.77
N TYR A 200 0.44 -10.05 17.33
CA TYR A 200 0.72 -10.72 16.05
C TYR A 200 -0.52 -11.43 15.49
N TYR A 201 -0.46 -11.71 14.20
CA TYR A 201 -1.40 -12.58 13.48
C TYR A 201 -0.62 -13.56 12.58
N VAL A 202 -0.96 -14.84 12.64
CA VAL A 202 -0.35 -15.91 11.84
C VAL A 202 -1.43 -16.72 11.15
N ALA A 203 -1.32 -16.90 9.84
CA ALA A 203 -2.12 -17.86 9.08
C ALA A 203 -1.23 -18.98 8.55
N TYR A 204 -1.71 -20.22 8.67
CA TYR A 204 -0.96 -21.42 8.31
C TYR A 204 -1.43 -22.03 6.99
N GLY A 205 -0.59 -22.87 6.39
CA GLY A 205 -0.88 -23.51 5.10
C GLY A 205 -2.09 -24.45 5.12
N ASP A 206 -2.54 -24.91 6.29
CA ASP A 206 -3.75 -25.71 6.46
C ASP A 206 -5.05 -24.90 6.53
N GLY A 207 -4.99 -23.56 6.46
CA GLY A 207 -6.15 -22.67 6.58
C GLY A 207 -6.52 -22.33 8.02
N SER A 208 -5.77 -22.81 9.02
CA SER A 208 -5.92 -22.34 10.39
C SER A 208 -5.18 -21.01 10.61
N ALA A 209 -5.51 -20.33 11.72
CA ALA A 209 -4.81 -19.14 12.16
C ALA A 209 -4.58 -19.16 13.68
N SER A 210 -3.61 -18.37 14.14
CA SER A 210 -3.28 -18.13 15.55
C SER A 210 -2.92 -16.65 15.70
N TRP A 211 -3.29 -16.03 16.82
CA TRP A 211 -3.07 -14.61 17.02
C TRP A 211 -2.96 -14.24 18.50
N SER A 212 -2.40 -13.06 18.75
CA SER A 212 -2.38 -12.37 20.04
C SER A 212 -2.81 -10.94 19.77
N LEU A 213 -4.05 -10.61 20.09
CA LEU A 213 -4.73 -9.36 19.69
C LEU A 213 -5.53 -8.78 20.87
N PRO A 214 -5.82 -7.46 20.86
CA PRO A 214 -6.81 -6.85 21.73
C PRO A 214 -8.16 -7.59 21.69
N SER A 215 -8.85 -7.67 22.84
CA SER A 215 -10.05 -8.49 22.99
C SER A 215 -11.22 -8.05 22.12
N ASP A 216 -11.33 -6.75 21.88
CA ASP A 216 -12.31 -6.12 21.01
C ASP A 216 -12.14 -6.52 19.54
N TRP A 217 -10.94 -6.92 19.10
CA TRP A 217 -10.71 -7.34 17.71
C TRP A 217 -11.03 -8.82 17.47
N ILE A 218 -11.09 -9.63 18.54
CA ILE A 218 -11.09 -11.10 18.43
C ILE A 218 -12.30 -11.59 17.63
N GLN A 219 -13.48 -11.00 17.82
CA GLN A 219 -14.70 -11.44 17.13
C GLN A 219 -14.60 -11.28 15.61
N ASP A 220 -14.16 -10.10 15.16
CA ASP A 220 -14.04 -9.77 13.75
C ASP A 220 -12.96 -10.59 13.08
N VAL A 221 -11.79 -10.66 13.71
CA VAL A 221 -10.66 -11.43 13.19
C VAL A 221 -10.99 -12.91 13.15
N THR A 222 -11.68 -13.46 14.16
CA THR A 222 -12.17 -14.85 14.13
C THR A 222 -13.11 -15.08 12.96
N THR A 223 -14.02 -14.13 12.69
CA THR A 223 -14.99 -14.23 11.59
C THR A 223 -14.28 -14.26 10.24
N VAL A 224 -13.31 -13.37 10.02
CA VAL A 224 -12.49 -13.35 8.80
C VAL A 224 -11.61 -14.60 8.69
N SER A 225 -10.93 -15.02 9.76
CA SER A 225 -10.03 -16.19 9.73
C SER A 225 -10.74 -17.51 9.45
N ARG A 226 -12.05 -17.62 9.72
CA ARG A 226 -12.84 -18.83 9.37
C ARG A 226 -12.98 -19.06 7.87
N THR A 227 -12.68 -18.05 7.04
CA THR A 227 -12.80 -18.12 5.57
C THR A 227 -11.47 -18.50 4.91
N LEU A 228 -10.40 -18.65 5.70
CA LEU A 228 -9.08 -19.01 5.21
C LEU A 228 -9.13 -20.35 4.48
N ARG A 229 -8.67 -20.34 3.24
CA ARG A 229 -8.54 -21.55 2.43
C ARG A 229 -7.16 -22.16 2.61
N PRO A 230 -7.07 -23.50 2.76
CA PRO A 230 -5.78 -24.18 2.77
C PRO A 230 -4.97 -23.84 1.51
N VAL A 231 -3.67 -23.68 1.67
CA VAL A 231 -2.75 -23.55 0.53
C VAL A 231 -2.82 -24.87 -0.24
N SER A 232 -3.24 -24.79 -1.50
CA SER A 232 -3.22 -25.94 -2.40
C SER A 232 -1.79 -26.46 -2.43
N ALA A 233 -1.60 -27.74 -2.13
CA ALA A 233 -0.29 -28.36 -2.27
C ALA A 233 0.15 -28.11 -3.71
N ALA A 234 1.33 -27.51 -3.91
CA ALA A 234 1.90 -27.39 -5.24
C ALA A 234 1.77 -28.76 -5.93
N PRO A 235 1.24 -28.83 -7.16
CA PRO A 235 1.12 -30.09 -7.86
C PRO A 235 2.47 -30.76 -7.78
N ARG A 236 2.57 -31.89 -7.07
CA ARG A 236 3.81 -32.65 -7.04
C ARG A 236 4.03 -33.02 -8.49
N LEU A 237 5.03 -32.41 -9.13
CA LEU A 237 5.47 -32.87 -10.44
C LEU A 237 5.63 -34.38 -10.29
N PRO A 238 4.95 -35.19 -11.13
CA PRO A 238 5.02 -36.64 -11.01
C PRO A 238 6.50 -36.98 -10.93
N SER A 239 6.92 -37.54 -9.79
CA SER A 239 8.31 -37.95 -9.57
C SER A 239 8.68 -38.74 -10.81
N ALA A 240 9.64 -38.23 -11.58
CA ALA A 240 9.96 -38.77 -12.90
C ALA A 240 10.11 -40.28 -12.72
N ALA A 241 9.12 -41.02 -13.23
CA ALA A 241 9.18 -42.47 -13.21
C ALA A 241 10.53 -42.83 -13.84
N PRO A 242 11.34 -43.70 -13.21
CA PRO A 242 12.67 -44.01 -13.69
C PRO A 242 12.58 -44.30 -15.18
N LEU A 243 13.23 -43.45 -15.97
CA LEU A 243 13.18 -43.50 -17.42
C LEU A 243 13.78 -44.85 -17.83
N GLY A 244 12.92 -45.83 -18.09
CA GLY A 244 13.31 -47.07 -18.75
C GLY A 244 13.98 -46.69 -20.05
N GLY A 245 15.21 -47.19 -20.25
CA GLY A 245 16.13 -46.72 -21.28
C GLY A 245 15.52 -46.64 -22.67
N PHE A 246 15.54 -45.44 -23.25
CA PHE A 246 15.30 -45.23 -24.66
C PHE A 246 16.61 -44.88 -25.35
N THR A 247 16.98 -45.76 -26.28
CA THR A 247 18.10 -45.61 -27.21
C THR A 247 17.84 -44.47 -28.18
N ALA A 248 18.84 -43.61 -28.36
CA ALA A 248 18.82 -42.45 -29.24
C ALA A 248 18.66 -42.83 -30.71
N ALA A 249 17.77 -42.14 -31.42
CA ALA A 249 17.78 -42.05 -32.88
C ALA A 249 17.49 -40.59 -33.28
N GLY A 250 18.28 -40.11 -34.25
CA GLY A 250 18.49 -38.69 -34.53
C GLY A 250 17.38 -37.96 -35.29
N GLY A 251 17.48 -36.63 -35.22
CA GLY A 251 17.23 -35.72 -36.34
C GLY A 251 15.89 -35.01 -36.39
N VAL A 252 15.90 -33.68 -36.46
CA VAL A 252 15.77 -32.85 -37.69
C VAL A 252 15.26 -31.44 -37.31
N ALA A 253 15.82 -30.44 -37.99
CA ALA A 253 15.61 -28.99 -37.85
C ALA A 253 14.25 -28.49 -38.37
N GLY A 254 13.79 -27.35 -37.85
CA GLY A 254 12.67 -26.59 -38.43
C GLY A 254 12.46 -25.23 -37.76
N ALA A 255 12.66 -24.16 -38.52
CA ALA A 255 12.55 -22.74 -38.15
C ALA A 255 11.13 -22.18 -38.39
N GLY A 256 10.70 -21.15 -37.65
CA GLY A 256 9.53 -20.34 -38.00
C GLY A 256 9.10 -19.30 -36.94
N PRO A 257 8.44 -18.19 -37.33
CA PRO A 257 8.71 -16.84 -36.80
C PRO A 257 7.70 -16.30 -35.78
N SER A 258 8.16 -15.32 -34.99
CA SER A 258 7.41 -14.57 -33.98
C SER A 258 6.72 -13.32 -34.57
N GLY A 259 5.41 -13.20 -34.38
CA GLY A 259 4.63 -11.98 -34.60
C GLY A 259 4.23 -11.32 -33.28
N SER A 260 4.33 -10.00 -33.20
CA SER A 260 3.85 -9.16 -32.10
C SER A 260 2.46 -8.60 -32.40
N PRO A 261 1.64 -8.31 -31.36
CA PRO A 261 0.92 -7.05 -31.40
C PRO A 261 0.84 -6.28 -30.07
N THR A 262 0.82 -4.97 -30.24
CA THR A 262 0.51 -3.85 -29.34
C THR A 262 -0.97 -3.71 -29.02
N SER A 263 -1.33 -3.23 -27.81
CA SER A 263 -2.41 -2.25 -27.58
C SER A 263 -2.37 -1.69 -26.15
N GLY A 264 -2.28 -0.36 -26.00
CA GLY A 264 -2.29 0.35 -24.71
C GLY A 264 -3.67 0.88 -24.31
N ASN A 265 -3.92 0.97 -23.01
CA ASN A 265 -5.13 1.53 -22.39
C ASN A 265 -4.92 3.00 -21.98
N THR A 266 -5.78 3.91 -22.45
CA THR A 266 -5.77 5.36 -22.17
C THR A 266 -6.65 5.79 -20.98
N SER A 267 -7.28 4.85 -20.27
CA SER A 267 -8.23 5.13 -19.18
C SER A 267 -7.58 5.61 -17.88
N SER A 268 -6.31 5.28 -17.63
CA SER A 268 -5.64 5.58 -16.35
C SER A 268 -5.39 7.08 -16.11
N ALA A 269 -5.15 7.87 -17.17
CA ALA A 269 -4.75 9.28 -17.02
C ALA A 269 -5.88 10.20 -16.54
N MET A 270 -7.14 9.93 -16.90
CA MET A 270 -8.29 10.75 -16.45
C MET A 270 -8.65 10.49 -14.97
N ILE A 271 -8.43 9.28 -14.47
CA ILE A 271 -8.75 8.87 -13.10
C ILE A 271 -7.90 9.67 -12.08
N HIS A 272 -6.63 9.93 -12.39
CA HIS A 272 -5.74 10.73 -11.55
C HIS A 272 -6.15 12.22 -11.45
N ALA A 273 -6.79 12.79 -12.47
CA ALA A 273 -7.19 14.19 -12.45
C ALA A 273 -8.39 14.43 -11.51
N VAL A 274 -9.37 13.50 -11.50
CA VAL A 274 -10.57 13.59 -10.66
C VAL A 274 -10.22 13.44 -9.17
N GLY A 275 -9.32 12.51 -8.83
CA GLY A 275 -8.83 12.37 -7.46
C GLY A 275 -8.23 13.66 -6.93
N LYS A 276 -7.33 14.30 -7.69
CA LYS A 276 -6.69 15.57 -7.29
C LYS A 276 -7.69 16.69 -7.02
N ILE A 277 -8.77 16.78 -7.80
CA ILE A 277 -9.83 17.80 -7.61
C ILE A 277 -10.62 17.52 -6.32
N TRP A 278 -10.97 16.27 -6.05
CA TRP A 278 -11.65 15.89 -4.82
C TRP A 278 -10.79 16.15 -3.57
N HIS A 279 -9.48 15.87 -3.62
CA HIS A 279 -8.58 16.17 -2.51
C HIS A 279 -8.36 17.67 -2.31
N ALA A 280 -8.28 18.46 -3.39
CA ALA A 280 -8.26 19.91 -3.26
C ALA A 280 -9.55 20.43 -2.57
N TYR A 281 -10.71 19.82 -2.86
CA TYR A 281 -11.97 20.12 -2.18
C TYR A 281 -11.93 19.72 -0.69
N GLN A 282 -11.47 18.51 -0.36
CA GLN A 282 -11.41 18.02 1.02
C GLN A 282 -10.41 18.80 1.88
N GLN A 283 -9.25 19.16 1.33
CA GLN A 283 -8.26 20.02 1.98
C GLN A 283 -8.83 21.43 2.20
N ASN A 284 -9.63 21.94 1.25
CA ASN A 284 -10.32 23.23 1.41
C ASN A 284 -11.42 23.18 2.49
N GLN A 285 -12.15 22.06 2.61
CA GLN A 285 -13.12 21.84 3.70
C GLN A 285 -12.46 21.78 5.07
N GLN A 286 -11.30 21.11 5.18
CA GLN A 286 -10.54 21.08 6.44
C GLN A 286 -9.97 22.45 6.83
N ASN A 287 -9.49 23.22 5.86
CA ASN A 287 -9.00 24.58 6.10
C ASN A 287 -10.13 25.57 6.44
N SER A 288 -11.36 25.33 5.99
CA SER A 288 -12.51 26.21 6.24
C SER A 288 -13.28 25.85 7.52
N ALA A 289 -13.12 24.64 8.07
CA ALA A 289 -13.71 24.24 9.36
C ALA A 289 -12.95 24.80 10.59
N GLY A 290 -11.84 25.52 10.38
CA GLY A 290 -10.93 26.01 11.44
C GLY A 290 -11.19 27.45 11.92
N TYR A 291 -12.42 27.90 12.10
CA TYR A 291 -12.73 29.11 12.89
C TYR A 291 -14.05 28.94 13.64
N GLY A 292 -13.97 28.27 14.79
CA GLY A 292 -15.11 28.04 15.68
C GLY A 292 -14.68 28.04 17.14
N SER A 293 -14.56 29.24 17.71
CA SER A 293 -14.84 29.62 19.12
C SER A 293 -14.89 28.49 20.18
N GLY A 294 -13.83 28.40 21.00
CA GLY A 294 -13.84 27.63 22.25
C GLY A 294 -12.68 28.00 23.17
N ASN A 295 -12.95 28.87 24.15
CA ASN A 295 -12.03 29.34 25.19
C ASN A 295 -11.43 28.21 26.03
N SER A 296 -10.09 28.14 26.09
CA SER A 296 -9.27 28.24 27.32
C SER A 296 -7.86 27.70 27.07
N SER A 297 -6.86 28.59 26.97
CA SER A 297 -5.44 28.22 27.10
C SER A 297 -4.66 29.29 27.87
N PRO A 298 -3.83 28.92 28.86
CA PRO A 298 -3.14 29.85 29.75
C PRO A 298 -1.71 30.12 29.26
N PHE A 299 -1.56 30.90 28.20
CA PHE A 299 -0.26 31.48 27.85
C PHE A 299 -0.44 32.94 27.42
N ALA A 300 -0.35 33.82 28.42
CA ALA A 300 -0.16 35.24 28.23
C ALA A 300 1.31 35.50 27.87
N GLY A 301 1.54 36.03 26.66
CA GLY A 301 2.81 36.55 26.21
C GLY A 301 2.56 37.52 25.06
N GLY A 302 2.38 38.80 25.39
CA GLY A 302 1.95 39.83 24.44
C GLY A 302 3.00 40.15 23.37
N PHE A 303 2.58 40.08 22.11
CA PHE A 303 3.14 40.84 21.01
C PHE A 303 2.02 41.73 20.47
N ASN A 304 2.18 43.05 20.60
CA ASN A 304 1.28 44.04 20.01
C ASN A 304 1.50 44.06 18.49
N PHE A 305 0.48 43.70 17.73
CA PHE A 305 0.42 43.88 16.28
C PHE A 305 -0.41 45.15 16.00
N ASP A 306 0.20 46.13 15.34
CA ASP A 306 -0.47 47.37 14.91
C ASP A 306 -0.97 47.19 13.46
N PRO A 307 -2.30 47.13 13.23
CA PRO A 307 -2.86 46.90 11.90
C PRO A 307 -2.93 48.16 11.02
N SER A 308 -2.36 49.29 11.43
CA SER A 308 -2.43 50.54 10.66
C SER A 308 -1.44 50.66 9.50
N ASN A 309 -0.57 49.66 9.28
CA ASN A 309 0.51 49.70 8.28
C ASN A 309 0.52 48.52 7.28
N VAL A 310 -0.65 48.09 6.81
CA VAL A 310 -0.75 47.11 5.71
C VAL A 310 -0.86 47.86 4.38
N PRO A 311 0.11 47.76 3.44
CA PRO A 311 -0.02 48.33 2.11
C PRO A 311 -1.05 47.52 1.32
N THR A 312 -2.18 48.12 0.99
CA THR A 312 -3.11 47.60 0.00
C THR A 312 -2.54 47.85 -1.40
N GLY A 313 -1.81 46.88 -1.95
CA GLY A 313 -1.30 46.96 -3.31
C GLY A 313 -0.62 45.66 -3.74
N PHE A 314 -1.34 44.81 -4.45
CA PHE A 314 -0.74 43.72 -5.23
C PHE A 314 -0.17 44.33 -6.51
N ASP A 315 1.15 44.33 -6.66
CA ASP A 315 1.85 44.82 -7.86
C ASP A 315 2.01 43.67 -8.87
N PRO A 316 1.33 43.69 -10.03
CA PRO A 316 1.42 42.63 -11.03
C PRO A 316 2.79 42.57 -11.75
N SER A 317 3.68 43.54 -11.53
CA SER A 317 5.00 43.56 -12.17
C SER A 317 6.00 42.56 -11.56
N SER A 318 5.74 42.01 -10.37
CA SER A 318 6.60 40.98 -9.76
C SER A 318 6.52 39.62 -10.46
N LEU A 319 5.48 39.37 -11.28
CA LEU A 319 5.36 38.15 -12.08
C LEU A 319 6.24 38.19 -13.34
N ALA A 320 6.53 39.38 -13.88
CA ALA A 320 7.35 39.56 -15.08
C ALA A 320 8.84 39.23 -14.83
N ASN A 321 9.31 39.39 -13.59
CA ASN A 321 10.68 39.06 -13.20
C ASN A 321 10.92 37.56 -12.95
N PHE A 322 9.86 36.75 -12.85
CA PHE A 322 9.97 35.29 -12.75
C PHE A 322 10.10 34.64 -14.14
N ALA A 323 9.51 35.24 -15.16
CA ALA A 323 9.55 34.73 -16.53
C ALA A 323 10.88 34.97 -17.26
N SER A 324 11.72 35.90 -16.77
CA SER A 324 13.02 36.22 -17.38
C SER A 324 14.17 35.30 -16.92
N SER A 325 13.95 34.42 -15.94
CA SER A 325 14.96 33.50 -15.43
C SER A 325 14.88 32.09 -16.02
N LEU A 326 14.05 31.87 -17.05
CA LEU A 326 13.85 30.55 -17.66
C LEU A 326 14.44 30.50 -19.08
N ASP A 327 15.18 29.43 -19.33
CA ASP A 327 15.90 29.13 -20.57
C ASP A 327 14.93 29.01 -21.77
N PRO A 328 15.14 29.75 -22.90
CA PRO A 328 14.24 29.76 -24.06
C PRO A 328 13.91 28.39 -24.65
N GLY A 329 14.74 27.36 -24.40
CA GLY A 329 14.52 26.00 -24.88
C GLY A 329 13.37 25.24 -24.21
N THR A 330 12.91 25.67 -23.03
CA THR A 330 11.87 24.95 -22.26
C THR A 330 10.43 25.43 -22.50
N LEU A 331 10.24 26.58 -23.16
CA LEU A 331 8.90 27.15 -23.41
C LEU A 331 8.24 26.65 -24.71
N ALA A 332 9.01 26.15 -25.68
CA ALA A 332 8.48 25.67 -26.95
C ALA A 332 7.70 24.34 -26.84
N SER A 333 7.96 23.53 -25.81
CA SER A 333 7.24 22.25 -25.58
C SER A 333 5.99 22.42 -24.70
N PHE A 334 5.86 23.54 -23.98
CA PHE A 334 4.73 23.81 -23.08
C PHE A 334 3.61 24.60 -23.78
N ALA A 335 3.95 25.49 -24.70
CA ALA A 335 2.97 26.35 -25.39
C ALA A 335 2.11 25.62 -26.44
N GLY A 336 2.46 24.39 -26.84
CA GLY A 336 1.69 23.60 -27.81
C GLY A 336 0.56 22.76 -27.21
N ALA A 337 0.49 22.62 -25.87
CA ALA A 337 -0.38 21.64 -25.21
C ALA A 337 -1.62 22.24 -24.52
N LEU A 338 -1.79 23.57 -24.55
CA LEU A 338 -2.93 24.23 -23.92
C LEU A 338 -3.57 25.20 -24.92
N ASP A 339 -4.59 24.75 -25.62
CA ASP A 339 -5.51 25.63 -26.34
C ASP A 339 -6.28 26.46 -25.29
N PRO A 340 -6.06 27.78 -25.18
CA PRO A 340 -6.71 28.63 -24.18
C PRO A 340 -8.25 28.57 -24.25
N SER A 341 -8.79 28.24 -25.42
CA SER A 341 -10.23 28.07 -25.67
C SER A 341 -10.84 26.94 -24.84
N SER A 342 -10.09 25.85 -24.66
CA SER A 342 -10.55 24.65 -23.94
C SER A 342 -10.62 24.88 -22.42
N VAL A 343 -9.70 25.68 -21.88
CA VAL A 343 -9.66 26.02 -20.44
C VAL A 343 -10.78 27.01 -20.09
N ILE A 344 -11.02 28.01 -20.93
CA ILE A 344 -12.09 28.99 -20.71
C ILE A 344 -13.48 28.32 -20.78
N ASN A 345 -13.69 27.39 -21.70
CA ASN A 345 -14.95 26.64 -21.81
C ASN A 345 -15.17 25.69 -20.62
N GLY A 346 -14.10 25.09 -20.07
CA GLY A 346 -14.18 24.26 -18.86
C GLY A 346 -14.55 25.06 -17.61
N ILE A 347 -13.99 26.27 -17.45
CA ILE A 347 -14.28 27.16 -16.31
C ILE A 347 -15.72 27.69 -16.39
N THR A 348 -16.19 28.04 -17.58
CA THR A 348 -17.55 28.56 -17.78
C THR A 348 -18.63 27.49 -17.54
N ALA A 349 -18.31 26.20 -17.78
CA ALA A 349 -19.21 25.09 -17.51
C ALA A 349 -19.31 24.71 -16.01
N ILE A 350 -18.31 25.08 -15.19
CA ILE A 350 -18.27 24.74 -13.75
C ILE A 350 -18.89 25.85 -12.90
N PHE A 351 -18.81 27.11 -13.33
CA PHE A 351 -19.26 28.27 -12.55
C PHE A 351 -20.45 29.02 -13.17
N GLY A 352 -21.15 28.41 -14.12
CA GLY A 352 -22.30 28.99 -14.82
C GLY A 352 -23.66 28.74 -14.16
N ASN A 353 -23.88 29.34 -12.99
CA ASN A 353 -25.09 30.04 -12.49
C ASN A 353 -24.96 30.36 -11.00
#